data_AF-A0A1Z1WGS8-F1
#
_entry.id   AF-A0A1Z1WGS8-F1
#
_cell.length_a   1.000
_cell.length_b   1.000
_cell.length_c   1.000
_cell.angle_alpha   90.00
_cell.angle_beta   90.00
_cell.angle_gamma   90.00
#
_symmetry.space_group_name_H-M   'P 1'
#
loop_
_entity.id
_entity.type
_entity.pdbx_description
1 polymer ?
#
loop_
_entity_poly.entity_id
_entity_poly.type
_entity_poly.pdbx_seq_one_letter_code
_entity_poly.pdbx_strand_id
1 'polypeptide(L)'
;MSTNLADRVAARRNTPARQPARHATPAQQPTLVQFVQSIRGEIARALPAHVASPERVARIALTELRRVEHLAECTQESFGGALMTCAQLGLEPGGAAGEAYLLPFWNKRIRAYEVQLVVGYQGMIKLFWQHPAAAGLTARTVYEADDFEYEDGLDPVLRHKPARSSRGRPTDYYAVAKMANGGSAFVVMSVEDVEAIRRRSKARASGPWSTDYDAMARKTVIRQLFKILPKSPELARAVAHDEAVRRDASPEGLDTPPDYIEGEVVEPPADGQQDAVEDVPAEFAGWPEAAEPASTTDGA
;
A
#
# COMPACT_ATOMS: atom_id res chain seq x y z
N MET A 1 -57.89 60.36 -15.72
CA MET A 1 -57.89 60.18 -17.18
C MET A 1 -57.60 58.71 -17.48
N SER A 2 -58.54 58.11 -18.22
CA SER A 2 -58.66 56.74 -18.74
C SER A 2 -57.52 55.73 -18.50
N THR A 3 -57.83 54.70 -17.71
CA THR A 3 -57.18 53.38 -17.67
C THR A 3 -57.65 52.56 -18.87
N ASN A 4 -56.88 52.52 -19.96
CA ASN A 4 -57.21 51.64 -21.07
C ASN A 4 -56.53 50.28 -20.90
N LEU A 5 -57.33 49.26 -20.63
CA LEU A 5 -56.91 47.86 -20.48
C LEU A 5 -56.33 47.32 -21.81
N ALA A 6 -56.73 47.91 -22.95
CA ALA A 6 -56.27 47.54 -24.28
C ALA A 6 -54.76 47.75 -24.48
N ASP A 7 -54.19 48.83 -23.94
CA ASP A 7 -52.76 49.16 -24.11
C ASP A 7 -51.86 48.22 -23.29
N ARG A 8 -52.35 47.73 -22.14
CA ARG A 8 -51.63 46.75 -21.31
C ARG A 8 -51.64 45.34 -21.91
N VAL A 9 -52.66 45.00 -22.71
CA VAL A 9 -52.73 43.72 -23.41
C VAL A 9 -51.86 43.73 -24.68
N ALA A 10 -51.73 44.87 -25.36
CA ALA A 10 -50.87 45.03 -26.54
C ALA A 10 -49.37 44.85 -26.21
N ALA A 11 -48.90 45.36 -25.06
CA ALA A 11 -47.49 45.24 -24.65
C ALA A 11 -47.06 43.81 -24.28
N ARG A 12 -48.00 42.90 -23.97
CA ARG A 12 -47.70 41.47 -23.70
C ARG A 12 -47.55 40.61 -24.95
N ARG A 13 -47.93 41.13 -26.12
CA ARG A 13 -47.98 40.33 -27.37
C ARG A 13 -46.69 40.35 -28.17
N ASN A 14 -45.69 41.14 -27.77
CA ASN A 14 -44.45 41.32 -28.53
C ASN A 14 -43.19 41.11 -27.66
N THR A 15 -43.17 40.04 -26.87
CA THR A 15 -41.92 39.52 -26.29
C THR A 15 -41.38 38.47 -27.26
N PRO A 16 -40.17 38.61 -27.82
CA PRO A 16 -39.58 37.54 -28.62
C PRO A 16 -39.48 36.29 -27.73
N ALA A 17 -39.92 35.15 -28.27
CA ALA A 17 -39.86 33.87 -27.59
C ALA A 17 -38.43 33.65 -27.06
N ARG A 18 -38.30 33.59 -25.73
CA ARG A 18 -37.06 33.20 -25.08
C ARG A 18 -36.75 31.79 -25.56
N GLN A 19 -35.73 31.64 -26.42
CA GLN A 19 -35.23 30.34 -26.83
C GLN A 19 -35.03 29.50 -25.56
N PRO A 20 -35.50 28.24 -25.52
CA PRO A 20 -35.18 27.37 -24.42
C PRO A 20 -33.65 27.35 -24.32
N ALA A 21 -33.14 27.75 -23.15
CA ALA A 21 -31.72 27.61 -22.86
C ALA A 21 -31.36 26.17 -23.19
N ARG A 22 -30.41 25.99 -24.11
CA ARG A 22 -29.84 24.67 -24.38
C ARG A 22 -29.43 24.13 -23.02
N HIS A 23 -30.10 23.09 -22.54
CA HIS A 23 -29.60 22.32 -21.42
C HIS A 23 -28.21 21.89 -21.84
N ALA A 24 -27.18 22.50 -21.24
CA ALA A 24 -25.84 21.98 -21.36
C ALA A 24 -25.95 20.54 -20.86
N THR A 25 -25.70 19.59 -21.77
CA THR A 25 -25.51 18.19 -21.39
C THR A 25 -24.52 18.21 -20.22
N PRO A 26 -24.80 17.55 -19.08
CA PRO A 26 -23.83 17.47 -18.01
C PRO A 26 -22.52 17.00 -18.65
N ALA A 27 -21.45 17.79 -18.51
CA ALA A 27 -20.14 17.38 -19.02
C ALA A 27 -19.85 16.01 -18.41
N GLN A 28 -19.85 14.98 -19.25
CA GLN A 28 -19.66 13.61 -18.81
C GLN A 28 -18.27 13.56 -18.19
N GLN A 29 -18.17 13.22 -16.90
CA GLN A 29 -16.88 13.12 -16.23
C GLN A 29 -16.02 12.12 -17.02
N PRO A 30 -14.72 12.44 -17.24
CA PRO A 30 -13.85 11.54 -17.99
C PRO A 30 -13.79 10.19 -17.27
N THR A 31 -13.77 9.11 -18.04
CA THR A 31 -13.62 7.78 -17.44
C THR A 31 -12.25 7.66 -16.76
N LEU A 32 -12.09 6.76 -15.79
CA LEU A 32 -10.77 6.55 -15.16
C LEU A 32 -9.68 6.19 -16.18
N VAL A 33 -10.05 5.55 -17.29
CA VAL A 33 -9.14 5.30 -18.42
C VAL A 33 -8.66 6.61 -19.05
N GLN A 34 -9.57 7.55 -19.33
CA GLN A 34 -9.22 8.86 -19.88
C GLN A 34 -8.41 9.70 -18.87
N PHE A 35 -8.76 9.58 -17.59
CA PHE A 35 -8.04 10.25 -16.51
C PHE A 35 -6.59 9.77 -16.37
N VAL A 36 -6.34 8.46 -16.39
CA VAL A 36 -4.96 7.91 -16.38
C VAL A 36 -4.13 8.49 -17.53
N GLN A 37 -4.74 8.66 -18.72
CA GLN A 37 -4.06 9.27 -19.86
C GLN A 37 -3.73 10.74 -19.63
N SER A 38 -4.62 11.50 -19.00
CA SER A 38 -4.41 12.93 -18.76
C SER A 38 -3.32 13.20 -17.71
N ILE A 39 -3.15 12.33 -16.72
CA ILE A 39 -2.17 12.52 -15.62
C ILE A 39 -0.80 11.86 -15.88
N ARG A 40 -0.54 11.30 -17.06
CA ARG A 40 0.75 10.63 -17.37
C ARG A 40 1.96 11.52 -17.11
N GLY A 41 1.87 12.80 -17.44
CA GLY A 41 2.96 13.76 -17.19
C GLY A 41 3.17 14.07 -15.70
N GLU A 42 2.14 13.92 -14.86
CA GLU A 42 2.26 14.04 -13.40
C GLU A 42 2.88 12.78 -12.80
N ILE A 43 2.44 11.59 -13.23
CA ILE A 43 3.06 10.31 -12.86
C ILE A 43 4.55 10.33 -13.18
N ALA A 44 4.92 10.83 -14.36
CA ALA A 44 6.32 10.91 -14.78
C ALA A 44 7.16 11.85 -13.91
N ARG A 45 6.59 12.95 -13.43
CA ARG A 45 7.28 13.89 -12.52
C ARG A 45 7.39 13.35 -11.09
N ALA A 46 6.45 12.51 -10.68
CA ALA A 46 6.39 11.93 -9.35
C ALA A 46 7.31 10.72 -9.17
N LEU A 47 7.57 9.96 -10.23
CA LEU A 47 8.40 8.75 -10.16
C LEU A 47 9.86 9.08 -9.80
N PRO A 48 10.47 8.35 -8.84
CA PRO A 48 11.91 8.44 -8.61
C PRO A 48 12.67 8.07 -9.89
N ALA A 49 13.73 8.82 -10.20
CA ALA A 49 14.48 8.70 -11.47
C ALA A 49 15.04 7.28 -11.76
N HIS A 50 15.18 6.45 -10.72
CA HIS A 50 15.72 5.09 -10.81
C HIS A 50 14.64 3.99 -10.86
N VAL A 51 13.36 4.36 -10.89
CA VAL A 51 12.22 3.44 -10.78
C VAL A 51 11.43 3.36 -12.10
N ALA A 52 10.71 2.26 -12.30
CA ALA A 52 9.84 1.89 -13.43
C ALA A 52 9.33 3.05 -14.30
N SER A 53 9.26 2.83 -15.63
CA SER A 53 8.85 3.90 -16.55
C SER A 53 7.41 4.38 -16.31
N PRO A 54 7.12 5.67 -16.52
CA PRO A 54 5.75 6.22 -16.37
C PRO A 54 4.72 5.48 -17.24
N GLU A 55 5.14 5.00 -18.41
CA GLU A 55 4.31 4.20 -19.32
C GLU A 55 3.97 2.84 -18.73
N ARG A 56 4.92 2.22 -18.00
CA ARG A 56 4.69 0.95 -17.30
C ARG A 56 3.65 1.15 -16.19
N VAL A 57 3.80 2.16 -15.36
CA VAL A 57 2.86 2.47 -14.28
C VAL A 57 1.46 2.73 -14.83
N ALA A 58 1.33 3.58 -15.85
CA ALA A 58 0.05 3.87 -16.48
C ALA A 58 -0.58 2.62 -17.12
N ARG A 59 0.21 1.77 -17.79
CA ARG A 59 -0.28 0.52 -18.38
C ARG A 59 -0.82 -0.44 -17.33
N ILE A 60 -0.13 -0.60 -16.21
CA ILE A 60 -0.57 -1.51 -15.15
C ILE A 60 -1.83 -0.96 -14.47
N ALA A 61 -1.89 0.35 -14.19
CA ALA A 61 -3.11 0.97 -13.67
C ALA A 61 -4.34 0.73 -14.58
N LEU A 62 -4.16 0.81 -15.91
CA LEU A 62 -5.22 0.47 -16.88
C LEU A 62 -5.60 -1.02 -16.87
N THR A 63 -4.63 -1.91 -16.61
CA THR A 63 -4.90 -3.34 -16.42
C THR A 63 -5.69 -3.59 -15.15
N GLU A 64 -5.32 -2.96 -14.03
CA GLU A 64 -6.01 -3.13 -12.75
C GLU A 64 -7.46 -2.64 -12.82
N LEU A 65 -7.75 -1.54 -13.53
CA LEU A 65 -9.13 -1.06 -13.78
C LEU A 65 -10.04 -2.12 -14.43
N ARG A 66 -9.46 -3.08 -15.15
CA ARG A 66 -10.20 -4.18 -15.80
C ARG A 66 -10.26 -5.44 -14.93
N ARG A 67 -9.26 -5.64 -14.07
CA ARG A 67 -9.05 -6.86 -13.30
C ARG A 67 -9.75 -6.80 -11.94
N VAL A 68 -9.73 -5.64 -11.29
CA VAL A 68 -10.25 -5.45 -9.94
C VAL A 68 -11.70 -4.99 -10.02
N GLU A 69 -12.61 -5.79 -9.45
CA GLU A 69 -14.04 -5.51 -9.40
C GLU A 69 -14.32 -4.16 -8.73
N HIS A 70 -15.25 -3.37 -9.27
CA HIS A 70 -15.60 -2.01 -8.83
C HIS A 70 -14.47 -0.95 -8.87
N LEU A 71 -13.24 -1.28 -9.28
CA LEU A 71 -12.18 -0.28 -9.36
C LEU A 71 -12.45 0.80 -10.41
N ALA A 72 -13.07 0.42 -11.53
CA ALA A 72 -13.52 1.35 -12.56
C ALA A 72 -14.65 2.30 -12.12
N GLU A 73 -15.34 1.99 -11.01
CA GLU A 73 -16.44 2.77 -10.43
C GLU A 73 -15.97 3.72 -9.32
N CYS A 74 -14.69 3.65 -8.94
CA CYS A 74 -14.14 4.49 -7.90
C CYS A 74 -14.07 5.96 -8.33
N THR A 75 -14.11 6.88 -7.35
CA THR A 75 -13.94 8.31 -7.63
C THR A 75 -12.59 8.61 -8.27
N GLN A 76 -12.58 9.55 -9.21
CA GLN A 76 -11.38 9.97 -9.93
C GLN A 76 -10.30 10.50 -8.97
N GLU A 77 -10.73 11.22 -7.94
CA GLU A 77 -9.89 11.80 -6.88
C GLU A 77 -9.17 10.71 -6.08
N SER A 78 -9.89 9.71 -5.59
CA SER A 78 -9.28 8.63 -4.79
C SER A 78 -8.35 7.74 -5.62
N PHE A 79 -8.74 7.43 -6.86
CA PHE A 79 -7.90 6.68 -7.79
C PHE A 79 -6.62 7.44 -8.13
N GLY A 80 -6.73 8.75 -8.43
CA GLY A 80 -5.59 9.61 -8.72
C GLY A 80 -4.65 9.74 -7.53
N GLY A 81 -5.16 10.00 -6.34
CA GLY A 81 -4.35 10.10 -5.13
C GLY A 81 -3.61 8.80 -4.79
N ALA A 82 -4.28 7.65 -4.93
CA ALA A 82 -3.63 6.35 -4.73
C ALA A 82 -2.53 6.08 -5.77
N LEU A 83 -2.80 6.33 -7.06
CA LEU A 83 -1.82 6.12 -8.13
C LEU A 83 -0.61 7.07 -8.01
N MET A 84 -0.84 8.33 -7.64
CA MET A 84 0.22 9.30 -7.40
C MET A 84 1.06 8.91 -6.17
N THR A 85 0.44 8.37 -5.13
CA THR A 85 1.18 7.84 -3.96
C THR A 85 2.09 6.69 -4.36
N CYS A 86 1.60 5.73 -5.16
CA CYS A 86 2.44 4.65 -5.71
C CYS A 86 3.61 5.22 -6.53
N ALA A 87 3.34 6.18 -7.42
CA ALA A 87 4.37 6.81 -8.23
C ALA A 87 5.44 7.49 -7.38
N GLN A 88 5.05 8.31 -6.39
CA GLN A 88 5.97 9.02 -5.49
C GLN A 88 6.81 8.09 -4.62
N LEU A 89 6.25 6.96 -4.18
CA LEU A 89 6.95 5.93 -3.42
C LEU A 89 7.77 4.99 -4.31
N GLY A 90 7.65 5.08 -5.64
CA GLY A 90 8.28 4.14 -6.57
C GLY A 90 7.75 2.71 -6.45
N LEU A 91 6.48 2.55 -6.05
CA LEU A 91 5.80 1.27 -5.94
C LEU A 91 4.99 0.98 -7.20
N GLU A 92 5.05 -0.25 -7.70
CA GLU A 92 4.23 -0.72 -8.82
C GLU A 92 2.78 -0.92 -8.35
N PRO A 93 1.80 -0.17 -8.89
CA PRO A 93 0.40 -0.32 -8.51
C PRO A 93 -0.17 -1.59 -9.14
N GLY A 94 -0.67 -2.51 -8.32
CA GLY A 94 -1.34 -3.73 -8.75
C GLY A 94 -0.80 -4.98 -8.06
N GLY A 95 -1.62 -6.03 -8.08
CA GLY A 95 -1.32 -7.23 -7.30
C GLY A 95 -0.14 -8.07 -7.78
N ALA A 96 0.28 -7.93 -9.05
CA ALA A 96 1.27 -8.80 -9.68
C ALA A 96 2.68 -8.70 -9.07
N ALA A 97 3.15 -7.50 -8.76
CA ALA A 97 4.44 -7.31 -8.08
C ALA A 97 4.34 -7.42 -6.54
N GLY A 98 3.11 -7.47 -6.00
CA GLY A 98 2.86 -7.45 -4.57
C GLY A 98 3.36 -6.19 -3.84
N GLU A 99 3.63 -5.10 -4.58
CA GLU A 99 4.21 -3.87 -4.03
C GLU A 99 3.16 -2.90 -3.47
N ALA A 100 2.06 -2.71 -4.20
CA ALA A 100 0.95 -1.85 -3.78
C ALA A 100 -0.36 -2.33 -4.41
N TYR A 101 -1.46 -2.29 -3.66
CA TYR A 101 -2.78 -2.74 -4.10
C TYR A 101 -3.76 -1.55 -4.11
N LEU A 102 -4.48 -1.40 -5.22
CA LEU A 102 -5.55 -0.41 -5.35
C LEU A 102 -6.88 -1.12 -5.07
N LEU A 103 -7.41 -0.95 -3.86
CA LEU A 103 -8.59 -1.69 -3.42
C LEU A 103 -9.83 -0.77 -3.37
N PRO A 104 -10.92 -1.15 -4.04
CA PRO A 104 -12.20 -0.45 -3.93
C PRO A 104 -12.86 -0.67 -2.58
N PHE A 105 -13.27 0.44 -1.95
CA PHE A 105 -14.02 0.45 -0.71
C PHE A 105 -15.30 1.26 -0.89
N TRP A 106 -16.42 0.68 -0.47
CA TRP A 106 -17.68 1.41 -0.48
C TRP A 106 -17.71 2.44 0.66
N ASN A 107 -17.72 3.73 0.32
CA ASN A 107 -17.86 4.80 1.29
C ASN A 107 -19.35 5.19 1.45
N LYS A 108 -19.94 4.76 2.57
CA LYS A 108 -21.36 5.03 2.89
C LYS A 108 -21.69 6.52 3.01
N ARG A 109 -20.74 7.37 3.40
CA ARG A 109 -20.93 8.82 3.59
C ARG A 109 -21.15 9.55 2.28
N ILE A 110 -20.37 9.22 1.25
CA ILE A 110 -20.46 9.85 -0.07
C ILE A 110 -21.22 8.99 -1.09
N ARG A 111 -21.61 7.77 -0.69
CA ARG A 111 -22.33 6.78 -1.51
C ARG A 111 -21.64 6.49 -2.85
N ALA A 112 -20.33 6.31 -2.79
CA ALA A 112 -19.48 5.98 -3.92
C ALA A 112 -18.36 5.04 -3.50
N TYR A 113 -17.77 4.33 -4.47
CA TYR A 113 -16.54 3.60 -4.26
C TYR A 113 -15.34 4.56 -4.22
N GLU A 114 -14.42 4.32 -3.30
CA GLU A 114 -13.13 5.01 -3.24
C GLU A 114 -11.99 4.01 -3.24
N VAL A 115 -10.85 4.42 -3.77
CA VAL A 115 -9.63 3.61 -3.73
C VAL A 115 -8.91 3.80 -2.41
N GLN A 116 -8.78 2.71 -1.67
CA GLN A 116 -7.86 2.59 -0.54
C GLN A 116 -6.56 1.97 -1.05
N LEU A 117 -5.45 2.66 -0.79
CA LEU A 117 -4.12 2.14 -1.09
C LEU A 117 -3.72 1.17 0.02
N VAL A 118 -3.31 -0.04 -0.33
CA VAL A 118 -2.66 -0.97 0.60
C VAL A 118 -1.25 -1.23 0.11
N VAL A 119 -0.25 -0.84 0.89
CA VAL A 119 1.16 -1.08 0.57
C VAL A 119 1.46 -2.56 0.82
N GLY A 120 1.86 -3.28 -0.21
CA GLY A 120 2.20 -4.69 -0.08
C GLY A 120 3.49 -4.90 0.71
N TYR A 121 3.66 -6.09 1.29
CA TYR A 121 4.86 -6.39 2.08
C TYR A 121 6.12 -6.38 1.21
N GLN A 122 6.04 -6.80 -0.06
CA GLN A 122 7.14 -6.68 -1.01
C GLN A 122 7.48 -5.20 -1.29
N GLY A 123 6.48 -4.32 -1.31
CA GLY A 123 6.68 -2.87 -1.39
C GLY A 123 7.41 -2.33 -0.17
N MET A 124 7.05 -2.78 1.03
CA MET A 124 7.77 -2.41 2.26
C MET A 124 9.22 -2.93 2.27
N ILE A 125 9.46 -4.17 1.82
CA ILE A 125 10.80 -4.75 1.68
C ILE A 125 11.63 -3.94 0.67
N LYS A 126 11.06 -3.61 -0.48
CA LYS A 126 11.72 -2.77 -1.50
C LYS A 126 12.11 -1.41 -0.93
N LEU A 127 11.20 -0.73 -0.24
CA LEU A 127 11.47 0.57 0.38
C LEU A 127 12.53 0.46 1.48
N PHE A 128 12.54 -0.64 2.24
CA PHE A 128 13.59 -0.91 3.22
C PHE A 128 14.96 -0.98 2.56
N TRP A 129 15.10 -1.77 1.50
CA TRP A 129 16.39 -1.95 0.82
C TRP A 129 16.87 -0.72 0.05
N GLN A 130 15.99 0.24 -0.24
CA GLN A 130 16.37 1.55 -0.77
C GLN A 130 16.97 2.48 0.30
N HIS A 131 16.79 2.16 1.59
CA HIS A 131 17.37 2.94 2.68
C HIS A 131 18.89 2.75 2.73
N PRO A 132 19.72 3.82 2.70
CA PRO A 132 21.18 3.69 2.67
C PRO A 132 21.79 2.89 3.83
N ALA A 133 21.15 2.97 5.00
CA ALA A 133 21.55 2.20 6.17
C ALA A 133 20.94 0.79 6.26
N ALA A 134 20.17 0.29 5.29
CA ALA A 134 19.66 -1.08 5.34
C ALA A 134 20.79 -2.10 5.16
N ALA A 135 20.87 -3.10 6.04
CA ALA A 135 21.92 -4.12 6.00
C ALA A 135 21.40 -5.56 6.06
N GLY A 136 20.22 -5.78 6.62
CA GLY A 136 19.64 -7.13 6.70
C GLY A 136 18.17 -7.09 7.06
N LEU A 137 17.39 -7.97 6.43
CA LEU A 137 15.99 -8.21 6.78
C LEU A 137 15.72 -9.71 6.68
N THR A 138 15.13 -10.30 7.70
CA THR A 138 14.81 -11.73 7.70
C THR A 138 13.59 -11.99 8.56
N ALA A 139 12.74 -12.92 8.13
CA ALA A 139 11.71 -13.51 8.98
C ALA A 139 11.87 -15.03 9.04
N ARG A 140 11.62 -15.62 10.20
CA ARG A 140 11.76 -17.07 10.43
C ARG A 140 10.61 -17.61 11.26
N THR A 141 10.37 -18.90 11.08
CA THR A 141 9.51 -19.71 11.94
C THR A 141 10.37 -20.46 12.95
N VAL A 142 9.97 -20.43 14.21
CA VAL A 142 10.48 -21.21 15.34
C VAL A 142 9.56 -22.39 15.56
N TYR A 143 10.14 -23.55 15.84
CA TYR A 143 9.42 -24.79 16.06
C TYR A 143 9.79 -25.39 17.43
N GLU A 144 8.94 -26.29 17.94
CA GLU A 144 9.04 -26.90 19.28
C GLU A 144 10.43 -27.45 19.65
N ALA A 145 11.17 -28.00 18.69
CA ALA A 145 12.48 -28.60 18.94
C ALA A 145 13.67 -27.64 18.71
N ASP A 146 13.43 -26.38 18.34
CA ASP A 146 14.48 -25.39 18.16
C ASP A 146 14.98 -24.87 19.52
N ASP A 147 16.26 -24.49 19.59
CA ASP A 147 16.79 -23.71 20.72
C ASP A 147 16.55 -22.23 20.42
N PHE A 148 15.52 -21.67 21.07
CA PHE A 148 15.05 -20.31 20.87
C PHE A 148 14.93 -19.55 22.19
N GLU A 149 15.55 -18.37 22.23
CA GLU A 149 15.58 -17.48 23.38
C GLU A 149 15.46 -16.04 22.87
N TYR A 150 14.60 -15.25 23.50
CA TYR A 150 14.55 -13.81 23.27
C TYR A 150 14.28 -13.08 24.58
N GLU A 151 14.83 -11.89 24.68
CA GLU A 151 14.62 -10.98 25.80
C GLU A 151 14.36 -9.58 25.25
N ASP A 152 13.24 -9.00 25.66
CA ASP A 152 13.01 -7.57 25.52
C ASP A 152 13.68 -6.84 26.69
N GLY A 153 14.09 -5.59 26.47
CA GLY A 153 14.75 -4.81 27.51
C GLY A 153 15.56 -3.66 26.94
N LEU A 154 16.44 -3.09 27.77
CA LEU A 154 17.38 -2.06 27.33
C LEU A 154 18.43 -2.64 26.36
N ASP A 155 18.77 -3.91 26.54
CA ASP A 155 19.72 -4.65 25.73
C ASP A 155 19.02 -5.91 25.16
N PRO A 156 18.22 -5.75 24.09
CA PRO A 156 17.39 -6.83 23.59
C PRO A 156 18.23 -7.96 22.96
N VAL A 157 17.83 -9.20 23.21
CA VAL A 157 18.53 -10.41 22.73
C VAL A 157 17.57 -11.27 21.92
N LEU A 158 18.07 -11.84 20.81
CA LEU A 158 17.37 -12.88 20.07
C LEU A 158 18.38 -13.94 19.61
N ARG A 159 18.18 -15.19 20.05
CA ARG A 159 18.97 -16.36 19.66
C ARG A 159 18.03 -17.41 19.11
N HIS A 160 18.31 -17.88 17.90
CA HIS A 160 17.58 -18.98 17.28
C HIS A 160 18.57 -19.96 16.66
N LYS A 161 18.60 -21.19 17.16
CA LYS A 161 19.32 -22.31 16.57
C LYS A 161 18.31 -23.38 16.14
N PRO A 162 18.02 -23.47 14.83
CA PRO A 162 17.11 -24.48 14.31
C PRO A 162 17.59 -25.90 14.61
N ALA A 163 16.68 -26.78 15.05
CA ALA A 163 16.95 -28.21 15.05
C ALA A 163 17.15 -28.72 13.62
N ARG A 164 18.10 -29.64 13.45
CA ARG A 164 18.47 -30.18 12.12
C ARG A 164 17.37 -31.03 11.49
N SER A 165 16.52 -31.65 12.30
CA SER A 165 15.46 -32.56 11.85
C SER A 165 14.37 -32.65 12.92
N SER A 166 13.17 -33.09 12.53
CA SER A 166 12.05 -33.33 13.45
C SER A 166 11.71 -32.10 14.31
N ARG A 167 11.65 -30.94 13.67
CA ARG A 167 11.50 -29.63 14.33
C ARG A 167 10.18 -29.48 15.13
N GLY A 168 9.17 -30.27 14.80
CA GLY A 168 7.87 -30.24 15.47
C GLY A 168 6.93 -29.20 14.85
N ARG A 169 5.97 -28.70 15.64
CA ARG A 169 5.03 -27.67 15.21
C ARG A 169 5.62 -26.27 15.35
N PRO A 170 5.18 -25.29 14.55
CA PRO A 170 5.50 -23.88 14.79
C PRO A 170 5.04 -23.44 16.18
N THR A 171 5.87 -22.67 16.88
CA THR A 171 5.53 -22.04 18.17
C THR A 171 5.50 -20.52 18.06
N ASP A 172 6.48 -19.97 17.34
CA ASP A 172 6.68 -18.52 17.22
C ASP A 172 7.15 -18.17 15.81
N TYR A 173 6.95 -16.90 15.46
CA TYR A 173 7.47 -16.29 14.26
C TYR A 173 8.19 -15.01 14.65
N TYR A 174 9.35 -14.75 14.05
CA TYR A 174 10.05 -13.51 14.29
C TYR A 174 10.51 -12.86 12.99
N ALA A 175 10.70 -11.55 13.04
CA ALA A 175 11.39 -10.79 12.01
C ALA A 175 12.51 -9.95 12.64
N VAL A 176 13.65 -9.87 11.97
CA VAL A 176 14.82 -9.07 12.37
C VAL A 176 15.19 -8.14 11.24
N ALA A 177 15.49 -6.90 11.58
CA ALA A 177 16.13 -5.96 10.69
C ALA A 177 17.44 -5.45 11.29
N LYS A 178 18.41 -5.21 10.42
CA LYS A 178 19.73 -4.71 10.76
C LYS A 178 20.07 -3.50 9.91
N MET A 179 20.78 -2.59 10.55
CA MET A 179 21.25 -1.36 9.95
C MET A 179 22.77 -1.38 9.83
N ALA A 180 23.31 -0.74 8.79
CA ALA A 180 24.74 -0.66 8.52
C ALA A 180 25.52 0.06 9.63
N ASN A 181 24.84 0.88 10.43
CA ASN A 181 25.41 1.57 11.60
C ASN A 181 25.42 0.72 12.89
N GLY A 182 25.07 -0.57 12.81
CA GLY A 182 25.03 -1.49 13.95
C GLY A 182 23.69 -1.53 14.70
N GLY A 183 22.73 -0.66 14.34
CA GLY A 183 21.38 -0.73 14.89
C GLY A 183 20.64 -2.00 14.46
N SER A 184 19.81 -2.54 15.34
CA SER A 184 18.95 -3.68 15.04
C SER A 184 17.60 -3.53 15.72
N ALA A 185 16.59 -4.18 15.16
CA ALA A 185 15.28 -4.33 15.79
C ALA A 185 14.73 -5.70 15.42
N PHE A 186 13.96 -6.28 16.32
CA PHE A 186 13.20 -7.49 16.04
C PHE A 186 11.80 -7.41 16.60
N VAL A 187 10.92 -8.25 16.07
CA VAL A 187 9.61 -8.54 16.63
C VAL A 187 9.47 -10.05 16.68
N VAL A 188 9.01 -10.57 17.82
CA VAL A 188 8.60 -11.96 18.00
C VAL A 188 7.08 -11.97 18.20
N MET A 189 6.42 -12.97 17.64
CA MET A 189 4.99 -13.20 17.78
C MET A 189 4.74 -14.69 17.96
N SER A 190 3.96 -15.08 18.96
CA SER A 190 3.54 -16.48 19.06
C SER A 190 2.52 -16.82 17.97
N VAL A 191 2.24 -18.11 17.77
CA VAL A 191 1.14 -18.57 16.91
C VAL A 191 -0.20 -17.92 17.33
N GLU A 192 -0.44 -17.76 18.64
CA GLU A 192 -1.66 -17.13 19.16
C GLU A 192 -1.77 -15.65 18.78
N ASP A 193 -0.65 -14.91 18.81
CA ASP A 193 -0.62 -13.49 18.42
C ASP A 193 -0.91 -13.35 16.92
N VAL A 194 -0.32 -14.22 16.09
CA VAL A 194 -0.60 -14.28 14.65
C VAL A 194 -2.08 -14.61 14.42
N GLU A 195 -2.64 -15.57 15.13
CA GLU A 195 -4.07 -15.91 15.06
C GLU A 195 -4.99 -14.76 15.50
N ALA A 196 -4.57 -13.95 16.48
CA ALA A 196 -5.31 -12.76 16.89
C ALA A 196 -5.32 -11.69 15.79
N ILE A 197 -4.24 -11.54 15.01
CA ILE A 197 -4.23 -10.69 13.81
C ILE A 197 -5.09 -11.31 12.70
N ARG A 198 -4.91 -12.61 12.41
CA ARG A 198 -5.68 -13.32 11.38
C ARG A 198 -7.18 -13.17 11.60
N ARG A 199 -7.67 -13.28 12.83
CA ARG A 199 -9.10 -13.15 13.17
C ARG A 199 -9.70 -11.79 12.79
N ARG A 200 -8.90 -10.72 12.75
CA ARG A 200 -9.32 -9.38 12.31
C ARG A 200 -9.35 -9.25 10.79
N SER A 201 -8.70 -10.15 10.05
CA SER A 201 -8.73 -10.16 8.59
C SER A 201 -10.08 -10.67 8.06
N LYS A 202 -10.56 -10.02 7.00
CA LYS A 202 -11.73 -10.50 6.24
C LYS A 202 -11.43 -11.81 5.51
N ALA A 203 -10.20 -12.01 5.04
CA ALA A 203 -9.73 -13.23 4.38
C ALA A 203 -9.26 -14.32 5.36
N ARG A 204 -9.72 -14.30 6.62
CA ARG A 204 -9.24 -15.25 7.65
C ARG A 204 -9.49 -16.73 7.33
N ALA A 205 -10.51 -17.03 6.52
CA ALA A 205 -10.96 -18.39 6.25
C ALA A 205 -10.66 -18.86 4.81
N SER A 206 -9.99 -18.05 4.01
CA SER A 206 -9.77 -18.29 2.58
C SER A 206 -8.37 -17.85 2.14
N GLY A 207 -7.94 -18.34 0.98
CA GLY A 207 -6.68 -17.94 0.36
C GLY A 207 -5.43 -18.40 1.14
N PRO A 208 -4.32 -17.65 1.08
CA PRO A 208 -3.04 -18.07 1.63
C PRO A 208 -3.02 -18.42 3.13
N TRP A 209 -4.01 -17.97 3.91
CA TRP A 209 -4.15 -18.37 5.31
C TRP A 209 -4.53 -19.85 5.51
N SER A 210 -5.07 -20.53 4.49
CA SER A 210 -5.34 -21.97 4.53
C SER A 210 -4.27 -22.81 3.84
N THR A 211 -3.64 -22.29 2.79
CA THR A 211 -2.62 -23.03 2.01
C THR A 211 -1.20 -22.79 2.49
N ASP A 212 -0.87 -21.58 2.95
CA ASP A 212 0.50 -21.10 3.19
C ASP A 212 0.59 -20.32 4.52
N TYR A 213 0.10 -20.94 5.60
CA TYR A 213 -0.02 -20.30 6.92
C TYR A 213 1.29 -19.67 7.41
N ASP A 214 2.39 -20.43 7.37
CA ASP A 214 3.69 -19.99 7.87
C ASP A 214 4.22 -18.76 7.11
N ALA A 215 3.98 -18.70 5.79
CA ALA A 215 4.37 -17.54 4.98
C ALA A 215 3.52 -16.31 5.35
N MET A 216 2.23 -16.50 5.60
CA MET A 216 1.34 -15.43 6.07
C MET A 216 1.69 -14.94 7.48
N ALA A 217 2.08 -15.85 8.36
CA ALA A 217 2.59 -15.51 9.68
C ALA A 217 3.87 -14.69 9.58
N ARG A 218 4.88 -15.12 8.81
CA ARG A 218 6.12 -14.36 8.60
C ARG A 218 5.87 -12.99 7.98
N LYS A 219 5.00 -12.89 6.96
CA LYS A 219 4.54 -11.61 6.41
C LYS A 219 3.94 -10.70 7.48
N THR A 220 3.15 -11.27 8.39
CA THR A 220 2.52 -10.53 9.48
C THR A 220 3.56 -9.95 10.43
N VAL A 221 4.58 -10.73 10.81
CA VAL A 221 5.66 -10.24 11.70
C VAL A 221 6.52 -9.17 11.02
N ILE A 222 6.83 -9.32 9.73
CA ILE A 222 7.52 -8.28 8.94
C ILE A 222 6.74 -6.96 8.99
N ARG A 223 5.41 -7.01 8.81
CA ARG A 223 4.57 -5.81 8.89
C ARG A 223 4.59 -5.17 10.29
N GLN A 224 4.68 -5.96 11.37
CA GLN A 224 4.84 -5.39 12.71
C GLN A 224 6.23 -4.75 12.89
N LEU A 225 7.29 -5.40 12.40
CA LEU A 225 8.65 -4.88 12.46
C LEU A 225 8.76 -3.51 11.78
N PHE A 226 8.14 -3.32 10.61
CA PHE A 226 8.15 -2.04 9.91
C PHE A 226 7.52 -0.87 10.70
N LYS A 227 6.64 -1.15 11.67
CA LYS A 227 6.06 -0.11 12.53
C LYS A 227 7.08 0.51 13.48
N ILE A 228 8.05 -0.28 13.95
CA ILE A 228 9.04 0.17 14.95
C ILE A 228 10.37 0.58 14.34
N LEU A 229 10.66 0.18 13.10
CA LEU A 229 11.93 0.54 12.47
C LEU A 229 12.09 2.05 12.30
N PRO A 230 13.34 2.56 12.39
CA PRO A 230 13.69 3.86 11.83
C PRO A 230 13.34 3.86 10.35
N LYS A 231 12.53 4.82 9.92
CA LYS A 231 11.98 4.85 8.56
C LYS A 231 12.72 5.91 7.75
N SER A 232 13.07 5.57 6.50
CA SER A 232 13.34 6.63 5.53
C SER A 232 12.07 7.48 5.36
N PRO A 233 12.19 8.71 4.83
CA PRO A 233 11.01 9.51 4.47
C PRO A 233 10.01 8.72 3.60
N GLU A 234 10.49 7.91 2.68
CA GLU A 234 9.67 7.09 1.78
C GLU A 234 8.94 5.98 2.55
N LEU A 235 9.65 5.22 3.40
CA LEU A 235 9.01 4.18 4.22
C LEU A 235 8.05 4.78 5.25
N ALA A 236 8.35 5.96 5.80
CA ALA A 236 7.45 6.68 6.70
C ALA A 236 6.15 7.08 6.00
N ARG A 237 6.26 7.63 4.78
CA ARG A 237 5.10 7.95 3.93
C ARG A 237 4.32 6.70 3.53
N ALA A 238 5.00 5.62 3.16
CA ALA A 238 4.34 4.35 2.82
C ALA A 238 3.53 3.80 4.00
N VAL A 239 4.06 3.85 5.22
CA VAL A 239 3.33 3.45 6.43
C VAL A 239 2.17 4.41 6.74
N ALA A 240 2.35 5.71 6.54
CA ALA A 240 1.29 6.71 6.80
C ALA A 240 0.11 6.61 5.81
N HIS A 241 0.39 6.24 4.55
CA HIS A 241 -0.61 6.08 3.49
C HIS A 241 -1.11 4.63 3.32
N ASP A 242 -0.57 3.67 4.08
CA ASP A 242 -1.07 2.29 4.10
C ASP A 242 -2.50 2.28 4.68
N GLU A 243 -3.39 1.58 3.98
CA GLU A 243 -4.80 1.45 4.33
C GLU A 243 -5.58 2.78 4.39
N ALA A 244 -5.09 3.82 3.71
CA ALA A 244 -5.73 5.14 3.69
C ALA A 244 -6.27 5.51 2.30
N VAL A 245 -7.17 6.50 2.27
CA VAL A 245 -7.75 7.09 1.06
C VAL A 245 -7.22 8.51 0.90
N ARG A 246 -6.46 8.74 -0.17
CA ARG A 246 -5.98 10.06 -0.57
C ARG A 246 -6.79 10.56 -1.75
N ARG A 247 -7.42 11.72 -1.60
CA ARG A 247 -8.23 12.37 -2.65
C ARG A 247 -7.49 13.48 -3.39
N ASP A 248 -6.42 13.99 -2.81
CA ASP A 248 -5.58 15.02 -3.41
C ASP A 248 -4.46 14.37 -4.25
N ALA A 249 -4.58 14.41 -5.57
CA ALA A 249 -3.58 13.87 -6.49
C ALA A 249 -2.38 14.80 -6.72
N SER A 250 -2.38 16.02 -6.17
CA SER A 250 -1.25 16.95 -6.27
C SER A 250 -0.01 16.38 -5.59
N PRO A 251 1.22 16.73 -6.01
CA PRO A 251 2.45 16.30 -5.33
C PRO A 251 2.43 16.57 -3.82
N GLU A 252 1.90 17.72 -3.40
CA GLU A 252 1.80 18.18 -2.01
C GLU A 252 0.83 17.33 -1.18
N GLY A 253 -0.14 16.67 -1.82
CA GLY A 253 -1.10 15.80 -1.16
C GLY A 253 -0.47 14.61 -0.41
N LEU A 254 0.78 14.24 -0.70
CA LEU A 254 1.48 13.16 0.02
C LEU A 254 1.94 13.57 1.41
N ASP A 255 2.25 14.85 1.60
CA ASP A 255 2.68 15.39 2.89
C ASP A 255 1.47 15.77 3.77
N THR A 256 0.25 15.64 3.23
CA THR A 256 -1.01 15.78 3.98
C THR A 256 -1.41 14.42 4.55
N PRO A 257 -1.78 14.31 5.84
CA PRO A 257 -2.32 13.08 6.40
C PRO A 257 -3.52 12.58 5.59
N PRO A 258 -3.53 11.31 5.16
CA PRO A 258 -4.63 10.78 4.38
C PRO A 258 -5.84 10.47 5.27
N ASP A 259 -7.00 10.34 4.64
CA ASP A 259 -8.23 10.04 5.36
C ASP A 259 -8.43 8.52 5.48
N TYR A 260 -8.76 8.04 6.68
CA TYR A 260 -9.19 6.67 6.90
C TYR A 260 -10.71 6.59 6.80
N ILE A 261 -11.21 5.64 6.01
CA ILE A 261 -12.65 5.42 5.86
C ILE A 261 -13.07 4.12 6.52
N GLU A 262 -14.17 4.17 7.29
CA GLU A 262 -14.87 2.96 7.74
C GLU A 262 -15.73 2.44 6.57
N GLY A 263 -15.08 1.74 5.64
CA GLY A 263 -15.70 1.19 4.44
C GLY A 263 -15.69 -0.33 4.41
N GLU A 264 -16.53 -0.89 3.54
CA GLU A 264 -16.47 -2.31 3.20
C GLU A 264 -15.63 -2.49 1.94
N VAL A 265 -14.46 -3.13 2.09
CA VAL A 265 -13.68 -3.68 0.95
C VAL A 265 -14.61 -4.56 0.12
N VAL A 266 -14.60 -4.39 -1.19
CA VAL A 266 -15.14 -5.39 -2.12
C VAL A 266 -14.18 -6.56 -2.12
N GLU A 267 -14.65 -7.77 -1.82
CA GLU A 267 -13.80 -8.96 -1.90
C GLU A 267 -13.30 -9.11 -3.34
N PRO A 268 -11.97 -9.12 -3.58
CA PRO A 268 -11.49 -9.46 -4.91
C PRO A 268 -11.94 -10.90 -5.22
N PRO A 269 -12.30 -11.23 -6.48
CA PRO A 269 -12.59 -12.60 -6.85
C PRO A 269 -11.42 -13.50 -6.42
N ALA A 270 -11.75 -14.68 -5.90
CA ALA A 270 -10.77 -15.66 -5.37
C ALA A 270 -9.69 -16.06 -6.40
N ASP A 271 -9.93 -15.74 -7.68
CA ASP A 271 -9.09 -16.02 -8.83
C ASP A 271 -7.99 -14.98 -9.07
N GLY A 272 -7.94 -13.92 -8.26
CA GLY A 272 -6.75 -13.08 -8.17
C GLY A 272 -5.65 -13.91 -7.55
N GLN A 273 -4.83 -14.58 -8.38
CA GLN A 273 -3.52 -15.13 -8.03
C GLN A 273 -2.79 -14.10 -7.16
N GLN A 274 -2.97 -14.22 -5.85
CA GLN A 274 -1.94 -13.85 -4.89
C GLN A 274 -0.93 -14.95 -5.13
N ASP A 275 0.00 -14.70 -6.06
CA ASP A 275 1.12 -15.59 -6.29
C ASP A 275 1.66 -16.02 -4.93
N ALA A 276 1.99 -17.32 -4.84
CA ALA A 276 2.46 -17.96 -3.61
C ALA A 276 3.32 -16.98 -2.82
N VAL A 277 2.99 -16.78 -1.54
CA VAL A 277 3.72 -15.84 -0.69
C VAL A 277 5.14 -16.41 -0.53
N GLU A 278 6.01 -16.11 -1.48
CA GLU A 278 7.41 -16.45 -1.39
C GLU A 278 7.98 -15.71 -0.19
N ASP A 279 8.79 -16.42 0.58
CA ASP A 279 9.56 -15.80 1.63
C ASP A 279 10.37 -14.63 1.11
N VAL A 280 10.81 -13.76 2.02
CA VAL A 280 11.81 -12.72 1.72
C VAL A 280 12.84 -13.35 0.78
N PRO A 281 12.91 -12.89 -0.49
CA PRO A 281 13.69 -13.59 -1.50
C PRO A 281 15.10 -13.85 -1.00
N ALA A 282 15.65 -15.03 -1.28
CA ALA A 282 16.94 -15.46 -0.71
C ALA A 282 18.08 -14.45 -1.00
N GLU A 283 17.96 -13.67 -2.07
CA GLU A 283 18.81 -12.54 -2.43
C GLU A 283 18.85 -11.41 -1.39
N PHE A 284 17.80 -11.25 -0.58
CA PHE A 284 17.74 -10.34 0.56
C PHE A 284 18.07 -11.00 1.90
N ALA A 285 18.21 -12.33 1.91
CA ALA A 285 18.57 -13.12 3.09
C ALA A 285 20.09 -13.27 3.19
N GLY A 286 20.77 -12.27 3.75
CA GLY A 286 22.23 -12.29 3.88
C GLY A 286 22.74 -11.55 5.10
N TRP A 287 23.80 -12.10 5.70
CA TRP A 287 24.60 -11.43 6.72
C TRP A 287 25.87 -10.93 6.02
N PRO A 288 26.11 -9.62 5.88
CA PRO A 288 27.47 -9.17 5.63
C PRO A 288 28.30 -9.50 6.88
N GLU A 289 29.41 -10.17 6.67
CA GLU A 289 30.42 -10.39 7.72
C GLU A 289 30.82 -9.02 8.25
N ALA A 290 30.72 -8.81 9.57
CA ALA A 290 31.14 -7.55 10.17
C ALA A 290 32.60 -7.32 9.77
N ALA A 291 32.87 -6.25 9.02
CA ALA A 291 34.23 -5.85 8.72
C ALA A 291 34.94 -5.67 10.06
N GLU A 292 35.95 -6.51 10.33
CA GLU A 292 36.76 -6.39 11.54
C GLU A 292 37.28 -4.95 11.63
N PRO A 293 37.18 -4.28 12.79
CA PRO A 293 37.75 -2.97 12.95
C PRO A 293 39.25 -3.07 12.68
N ALA A 294 39.72 -2.33 11.67
CA ALA A 294 41.13 -2.25 11.31
C ALA A 294 41.93 -2.00 12.59
N SER A 295 42.77 -2.98 12.96
CA SER A 295 43.71 -2.84 14.05
C SER A 295 44.64 -1.68 13.70
N THR A 296 44.47 -0.56 14.42
CA THR A 296 45.45 0.51 14.46
C THR A 296 46.73 -0.09 15.02
N THR A 297 47.66 -0.38 14.11
CA THR A 297 49.05 -0.65 14.44
C THR A 297 49.65 0.67 14.90
N ASP A 298 49.74 0.83 16.23
CA ASP A 298 50.60 1.83 16.84
C ASP A 298 52.06 1.47 16.47
N GLY A 299 52.63 2.27 15.57
CA GLY A 299 54.05 2.26 15.26
C GLY A 299 54.80 3.11 16.28
N ALA A 300 55.70 2.46 17.03
CA ALA A 300 56.79 3.08 17.75
C ALA A 300 57.91 3.54 16.80
#